data_AF-A0A2P8HV40-F1
#
_entry.id   AF-A0A2P8HV40-F1
#
_cell.length_a   1.000
_cell.length_b   1.000
_cell.length_c   1.000
_cell.angle_alpha   90.00
_cell.angle_beta   90.00
_cell.angle_gamma   90.00
#
_symmetry.space_group_name_H-M   'P 1'
#
loop_
_entity.id
_entity.type
_entity.pdbx_description
1 polymer ?
#
loop_
_entity_poly.entity_id
_entity_poly.type
_entity_poly.pdbx_seq_one_letter_code
_entity_poly.pdbx_strand_id
1 'polypeptide(L)'
;MKKLIISGFMLLCTCCYTAFASMLPANTLFQAPTMNVEGTANSIVSKLDKSLFLTNAQKPKLLTIVTNYLKQKLIVQPLQQSNLAAYNTKLNSMQHGLQIKLKPLLTLTQYTEYMGLKPKSYDETNILSQLYY
;
A
#
# COMPACT_ATOMS: atom_id res chain seq x y z
N MET A 1 -7.10 -4.80 -73.44
CA MET A 1 -8.20 -3.84 -73.15
C MET A 1 -9.52 -4.51 -73.50
N LYS A 2 -10.52 -4.38 -72.61
CA LYS A 2 -11.90 -4.90 -72.68
C LYS A 2 -12.03 -6.39 -72.32
N LYS A 3 -13.01 -6.85 -71.55
CA LYS A 3 -14.09 -6.24 -70.74
C LYS A 3 -14.75 -7.42 -69.98
N LEU A 4 -15.33 -7.12 -68.82
CA LEU A 4 -16.55 -7.73 -68.27
C LEU A 4 -16.52 -9.21 -67.81
N ILE A 5 -16.50 -9.40 -66.48
CA ILE A 5 -17.14 -10.55 -65.82
C ILE A 5 -18.32 -10.00 -65.01
N ILE A 6 -19.50 -10.48 -65.38
CA ILE A 6 -20.82 -10.12 -64.86
C ILE A 6 -21.26 -11.19 -63.86
N SER A 7 -21.79 -10.69 -62.73
CA SER A 7 -22.89 -11.22 -61.91
C SER A 7 -22.80 -12.60 -61.27
N GLY A 8 -23.01 -12.59 -59.95
CA GLY A 8 -23.31 -13.76 -59.13
C GLY A 8 -23.81 -13.34 -57.75
N PHE A 9 -24.83 -12.48 -57.74
CA PHE A 9 -25.62 -12.12 -56.56
C PHE A 9 -26.28 -13.39 -56.00
N MET A 10 -25.81 -13.90 -54.86
CA MET A 10 -26.59 -14.84 -54.06
C MET A 10 -26.73 -14.33 -52.63
N LEU A 11 -27.96 -13.90 -52.41
CA LEU A 11 -28.56 -13.29 -51.25
C LEU A 11 -29.02 -14.40 -50.27
N LEU A 12 -28.90 -14.08 -48.98
CA LEU A 12 -29.82 -14.38 -47.88
C LEU A 12 -29.65 -15.64 -47.00
N CYS A 13 -29.64 -15.29 -45.69
CA CYS A 13 -30.37 -15.91 -44.59
C CYS A 13 -29.83 -17.21 -44.03
N THR A 14 -29.31 -17.17 -42.79
CA THR A 14 -30.07 -17.69 -41.63
C THR A 14 -29.33 -17.44 -40.30
N CYS A 15 -30.08 -16.88 -39.33
CA CYS A 15 -30.08 -17.17 -37.88
C CYS A 15 -28.74 -16.97 -37.09
N CYS A 16 -28.65 -16.29 -35.95
CA CYS A 16 -29.39 -16.52 -34.71
C CYS A 16 -28.99 -15.42 -33.69
N TYR A 17 -29.97 -14.96 -32.91
CA TYR A 17 -29.88 -14.65 -31.47
C TYR A 17 -28.80 -13.68 -30.93
N THR A 18 -29.31 -12.50 -30.60
CA THR A 18 -29.00 -11.63 -29.46
C THR A 18 -28.02 -12.16 -28.40
N ALA A 19 -26.90 -11.48 -28.24
CA ALA A 19 -26.23 -11.35 -26.95
C ALA A 19 -26.11 -9.85 -26.63
N PHE A 20 -27.13 -9.31 -25.94
CA PHE A 20 -26.94 -8.09 -25.17
C PHE A 20 -25.92 -8.43 -24.07
N ALA A 21 -24.66 -8.09 -24.30
CA ALA A 21 -23.67 -8.08 -23.24
C ALA A 21 -24.04 -6.93 -22.29
N SER A 22 -24.83 -7.23 -21.27
CA SER A 22 -24.99 -6.35 -20.12
C SER A 22 -23.59 -6.16 -19.51
N MET A 23 -22.97 -5.03 -19.81
CA MET A 23 -21.84 -4.52 -19.04
C MET A 23 -22.32 -4.39 -17.59
N LEU A 24 -22.04 -5.40 -16.77
CA LEU A 24 -22.10 -5.25 -15.33
C LEU A 24 -21.05 -4.20 -14.97
N PRO A 25 -21.39 -3.11 -14.27
CA PRO A 25 -20.37 -2.29 -13.64
C PRO A 25 -19.75 -3.15 -12.54
N ALA A 26 -18.65 -3.82 -12.83
CA ALA A 26 -17.84 -4.50 -11.84
C ALA A 26 -17.05 -3.45 -11.03
N ASN A 27 -17.75 -2.54 -10.37
CA ASN A 27 -17.23 -1.75 -9.25
C ASN A 27 -17.41 -2.55 -7.96
N THR A 28 -17.00 -3.82 -7.95
CA THR A 28 -16.58 -4.42 -6.69
C THR A 28 -15.23 -3.79 -6.36
N LEU A 29 -15.27 -2.61 -5.73
CA LEU A 29 -14.13 -2.10 -5.00
C LEU A 29 -13.80 -3.17 -3.97
N PHE A 30 -12.88 -4.08 -4.29
CA PHE A 30 -12.23 -4.93 -3.31
C PHE A 30 -11.49 -3.97 -2.38
N GLN A 31 -12.19 -3.55 -1.32
CA GLN A 31 -11.58 -2.80 -0.25
C GLN A 31 -10.66 -3.79 0.45
N ALA A 32 -9.36 -3.69 0.15
CA ALA A 32 -8.36 -4.46 0.86
C ALA A 32 -8.61 -4.29 2.38
N PRO A 33 -8.45 -5.36 3.19
CA PRO A 33 -8.72 -5.29 4.62
C PRO A 33 -8.04 -4.07 5.23
N THR A 34 -8.84 -3.16 5.79
CA THR A 34 -8.31 -1.94 6.39
C THR A 34 -7.46 -2.32 7.60
N MET A 35 -6.19 -1.91 7.63
CA MET A 35 -5.31 -2.18 8.76
C MET A 35 -5.94 -1.70 10.07
N ASN A 36 -5.96 -2.54 11.11
CA ASN A 36 -6.19 -2.08 12.47
C ASN A 36 -4.99 -1.24 12.93
N VAL A 37 -5.08 0.08 12.79
CA VAL A 37 -3.97 1.00 13.08
C VAL A 37 -3.53 0.92 14.53
N GLU A 38 -4.49 0.96 15.46
CA GLU A 38 -4.19 1.01 16.89
C GLU A 38 -3.55 -0.29 17.37
N GLY A 39 -4.11 -1.44 16.94
CA GLY A 39 -3.53 -2.75 17.22
C GLY A 39 -2.12 -2.87 16.64
N THR A 40 -1.95 -2.51 15.37
CA THR A 40 -0.65 -2.55 14.68
C THR A 40 0.38 -1.65 15.37
N ALA A 41 0.01 -0.43 15.73
CA ALA A 41 0.89 0.51 16.41
C ALA A 41 1.34 -0.03 17.78
N ASN A 42 0.42 -0.60 18.57
CA ASN A 42 0.75 -1.22 19.85
C ASN A 42 1.70 -2.42 19.68
N SER A 43 1.48 -3.28 18.66
CA SER A 43 2.38 -4.40 18.37
C SER A 43 3.78 -3.94 17.96
N ILE A 44 3.87 -2.88 17.14
CA ILE A 44 5.15 -2.28 16.75
C ILE A 44 5.87 -1.72 17.97
N VAL A 45 5.20 -0.91 18.79
CA VAL A 45 5.80 -0.33 20.00
C VAL A 45 6.25 -1.43 20.96
N SER A 46 5.46 -2.49 21.14
CA SER A 46 5.83 -3.64 21.98
C SER A 46 7.06 -4.37 21.46
N LYS A 47 7.19 -4.52 20.13
CA LYS A 47 8.37 -5.14 19.52
C LYS A 47 9.60 -4.25 19.65
N LEU A 48 9.47 -2.95 19.39
CA LEU A 48 10.55 -1.98 19.56
C LEU A 48 10.98 -1.82 21.02
N ASP A 49 10.05 -1.89 21.97
CA ASP A 49 10.34 -1.85 23.40
C ASP A 49 11.25 -3.01 23.82
N LYS A 50 10.93 -4.23 23.38
CA LYS A 50 11.75 -5.42 23.66
C LYS A 50 13.15 -5.34 23.05
N SER A 51 13.29 -4.70 21.89
CA SER A 51 14.57 -4.60 21.18
C SER A 51 15.43 -3.43 21.62
N LEU A 52 14.82 -2.30 21.99
CA LEU A 52 15.50 -1.03 22.25
C LEU A 52 15.47 -0.62 23.72
N PHE A 53 14.81 -1.41 24.58
CA PHE A 53 14.62 -1.14 26.00
C PHE A 53 14.07 0.26 26.25
N LEU A 54 12.88 0.54 25.71
CA LEU A 54 12.30 1.88 25.74
C LEU A 54 11.90 2.28 27.16
N THR A 55 12.16 3.52 27.52
CA THR A 55 11.74 4.08 28.81
C THR A 55 10.22 4.33 28.84
N ASN A 56 9.65 4.38 30.03
CA ASN A 56 8.23 4.72 30.22
C ASN A 56 7.85 6.09 29.63
N ALA A 57 8.80 7.02 29.55
CA ALA A 57 8.59 8.33 28.92
C ALA A 57 8.62 8.27 27.38
N GLN A 58 9.35 7.32 26.80
CA GLN A 58 9.46 7.16 25.34
C GLN A 58 8.26 6.44 24.74
N LYS A 59 7.76 5.37 25.40
CA LYS A 59 6.67 4.52 24.88
C LYS A 59 5.42 5.30 24.42
N PRO A 60 4.81 6.20 25.20
CA PRO A 60 3.60 6.92 24.75
C PRO A 60 3.88 7.88 23.59
N LYS A 61 5.07 8.49 23.54
CA LYS A 61 5.48 9.35 22.43
C LYS A 61 5.70 8.53 21.16
N LEU A 62 6.37 7.38 21.28
CA LEU A 62 6.57 6.46 20.16
C LEU A 62 5.24 5.96 19.61
N LEU A 63 4.31 5.56 20.49
CA LEU A 63 2.98 5.11 20.10
C LEU A 63 2.25 6.18 19.29
N THR A 64 2.30 7.44 19.73
CA THR A 64 1.70 8.57 19.00
C THR A 64 2.33 8.74 17.62
N ILE A 65 3.67 8.69 17.54
CA ILE A 65 4.41 8.83 16.27
C ILE A 65 4.05 7.71 15.29
N VAL A 66 4.10 6.45 15.75
CA VAL A 66 3.80 5.27 14.92
C VAL A 66 2.33 5.29 14.47
N THR A 67 1.39 5.58 15.38
CA THR A 67 -0.04 5.68 15.05
C THR A 67 -0.28 6.70 13.97
N ASN A 68 0.30 7.90 14.08
CA ASN A 68 0.13 8.96 13.09
C ASN A 68 0.75 8.59 11.74
N TYR A 69 1.92 7.95 11.74
CA TYR A 69 2.55 7.45 10.52
C TYR A 69 1.67 6.41 9.80
N LEU A 70 1.13 5.43 10.54
CA LEU A 70 0.26 4.39 9.98
C LEU A 70 -1.06 4.97 9.43
N LYS A 71 -1.65 5.96 10.11
CA LYS A 71 -2.83 6.69 9.59
C LYS A 71 -2.53 7.36 8.25
N GLN A 72 -1.40 8.04 8.15
CA GLN A 72 -0.96 8.65 6.88
C GLN A 72 -0.72 7.58 5.81
N LYS A 73 -0.16 6.43 6.19
CA LYS A 73 0.13 5.32 5.27
C LYS A 73 -1.14 4.76 4.65
N LEU A 74 -2.18 4.55 5.47
CA LEU A 74 -3.49 4.13 4.97
C LEU A 74 -4.09 5.12 3.98
N ILE A 75 -3.97 6.43 4.24
CA ILE A 75 -4.50 7.47 3.34
C ILE A 75 -3.83 7.42 1.96
N VAL A 76 -2.53 7.12 1.91
CA VAL A 76 -1.79 7.08 0.64
C VAL A 76 -1.85 5.71 -0.05
N GLN A 77 -2.25 4.66 0.64
CA GLN A 77 -2.23 3.29 0.13
C GLN A 77 -2.97 3.07 -1.20
N PRO A 78 -4.15 3.69 -1.46
CA PRO A 78 -4.83 3.56 -2.76
C PRO A 78 -4.00 4.03 -3.96
N LEU A 79 -3.02 4.92 -3.74
CA LEU A 79 -2.14 5.40 -4.80
C LEU A 79 -1.22 4.30 -5.34
N GLN A 80 -0.99 3.21 -4.60
CA GLN A 80 -0.20 2.08 -5.11
C GLN A 80 -0.76 1.55 -6.44
N GLN A 81 -2.08 1.55 -6.58
CA GLN A 81 -2.76 1.04 -7.78
C GLN A 81 -3.02 2.16 -8.81
N SER A 82 -3.35 3.37 -8.35
CA SER A 82 -3.77 4.46 -9.25
C SER A 82 -2.65 5.39 -9.70
N ASN A 83 -1.59 5.56 -8.92
CA ASN A 83 -0.45 6.42 -9.23
C ASN A 83 0.79 6.06 -8.39
N LEU A 84 1.55 5.07 -8.87
CA LEU A 84 2.73 4.54 -8.18
C LEU A 84 3.81 5.60 -7.92
N ALA A 85 4.01 6.55 -8.84
CA ALA A 85 4.99 7.63 -8.66
C ALA A 85 4.60 8.52 -7.47
N ALA A 86 3.34 8.96 -7.40
CA ALA A 86 2.85 9.75 -6.27
C ALA A 86 2.87 8.95 -4.96
N TYR A 87 2.55 7.66 -5.00
CA TYR A 87 2.68 6.78 -3.84
C TYR A 87 4.12 6.78 -3.30
N ASN A 88 5.11 6.51 -4.17
CA ASN A 88 6.51 6.45 -3.78
C ASN A 88 7.02 7.78 -3.22
N THR A 89 6.67 8.91 -3.84
CA THR A 89 7.04 10.25 -3.33
C THR A 89 6.46 10.49 -1.93
N LYS A 90 5.18 10.18 -1.71
CA LYS A 90 4.53 10.37 -0.42
C LYS A 90 5.09 9.43 0.64
N LEU A 91 5.30 8.15 0.30
CA LEU A 91 5.88 7.18 1.21
C LEU A 91 7.28 7.60 1.66
N ASN A 92 8.14 8.04 0.73
CA ASN A 92 9.49 8.54 1.05
C ASN A 92 9.43 9.77 1.97
N SER A 93 8.53 10.72 1.69
CA SER A 93 8.32 11.90 2.55
C SER A 93 7.88 11.51 3.96
N MET A 94 6.93 10.59 4.08
CA MET A 94 6.47 10.09 5.37
C MET A 94 7.56 9.33 6.13
N GLN A 95 8.36 8.50 5.45
CA GLN A 95 9.49 7.80 6.05
C GLN A 95 10.52 8.80 6.58
N HIS A 96 10.85 9.84 5.81
CA HIS A 96 11.72 10.92 6.30
C HIS A 96 11.14 11.62 7.53
N GLY A 97 9.84 11.94 7.51
CA GLY A 97 9.13 12.52 8.65
C GLY A 97 9.13 11.63 9.89
N LEU A 98 9.00 10.31 9.71
CA LEU A 98 9.14 9.32 10.78
C LEU A 98 10.55 9.39 11.38
N GLN A 99 11.61 9.35 10.55
CA GLN A 99 12.98 9.41 11.04
C GLN A 99 13.31 10.70 11.80
N ILE A 100 12.83 11.85 11.31
CA ILE A 100 12.97 13.14 12.02
C ILE A 100 12.37 13.08 13.42
N LYS A 101 11.21 12.44 13.58
CA LYS A 101 10.54 12.31 14.88
C LYS A 101 11.19 11.29 15.81
N LEU A 102 11.77 10.23 15.26
CA LEU A 102 12.43 9.17 16.04
C LEU A 102 13.80 9.60 16.57
N LYS A 103 14.60 10.35 15.79
CA LYS A 103 15.94 10.80 16.20
C LYS A 103 16.00 11.50 17.57
N PRO A 104 15.15 12.50 17.89
CA PRO A 104 15.18 13.15 19.20
C PRO A 104 14.47 12.34 20.30
N LEU A 105 13.68 11.33 19.93
CA LEU A 105 12.99 10.47 20.90
C LEU A 105 13.90 9.38 21.46
N LEU A 106 14.73 8.80 20.60
CA LEU A 106 15.62 7.69 20.92
C LEU A 106 17.01 8.21 21.30
N THR A 107 17.72 7.47 22.15
CA THR A 107 19.16 7.72 22.35
C THR A 107 19.94 7.35 21.08
N LEU A 108 21.19 7.78 20.98
CA LEU A 108 22.05 7.42 19.84
C LEU A 108 22.17 5.89 19.66
N THR A 109 22.35 5.15 20.76
CA THR A 109 22.41 3.68 20.76
C THR A 109 21.10 3.08 20.28
N GLN A 110 19.97 3.47 20.87
CA GLN A 110 18.64 2.99 20.48
C GLN A 110 18.32 3.29 19.01
N TYR A 111 18.69 4.47 18.52
CA TYR A 111 18.47 4.84 17.12
C TYR A 111 19.32 3.98 16.17
N THR A 112 20.57 3.69 16.54
CA THR A 112 21.45 2.82 15.76
C THR A 112 20.91 1.39 15.70
N GLU A 113 20.48 0.85 16.85
CA GLU A 113 19.82 -0.46 16.93
C GLU A 113 18.53 -0.49 16.10
N TYR A 114 17.69 0.56 16.20
CA TYR A 114 16.48 0.70 15.39
C TYR A 114 16.79 0.66 13.89
N MET A 115 17.86 1.30 13.42
CA MET A 115 18.28 1.20 12.01
C MET A 115 18.64 -0.25 11.63
N GLY A 116 19.24 -1.01 12.55
CA GLY A 116 19.58 -2.41 12.37
C GLY A 116 18.38 -3.37 12.36
N LEU A 117 17.22 -2.95 12.87
CA LEU A 117 15.98 -3.76 12.86
C LEU A 117 15.24 -3.75 11.52
N LYS A 118 15.73 -3.01 10.52
CA LYS A 118 15.13 -2.95 9.18
C LYS A 118 15.15 -4.34 8.52
N PRO A 119 13.98 -4.92 8.16
CA PRO A 119 13.93 -6.14 7.36
C PRO A 119 14.63 -5.95 6.00
N LYS A 120 15.15 -7.02 5.40
CA LYS A 120 15.80 -6.93 4.07
C LYS A 120 14.81 -6.58 2.95
N SER A 121 13.58 -7.06 3.08
CA SER A 121 12.44 -6.83 2.19
C SER A 121 11.17 -6.72 3.01
N TYR A 122 10.08 -6.30 2.37
CA TYR A 122 8.77 -6.41 3.00
C TYR A 122 8.47 -7.87 3.36
N ASP A 123 8.01 -8.07 4.59
CA ASP A 123 7.63 -9.36 5.15
C ASP A 123 6.37 -9.15 5.99
N GLU A 124 5.27 -9.78 5.58
CA GLU A 124 3.96 -9.67 6.23
C GLU A 124 3.94 -10.25 7.65
N THR A 125 4.82 -11.20 7.94
CA THR A 125 4.95 -11.80 9.28
C THR A 125 5.76 -10.93 10.23
N ASN A 126 6.58 -10.02 9.68
CA ASN A 126 7.35 -9.07 10.47
C ASN A 126 6.63 -7.72 10.55
N ILE A 127 5.98 -7.46 11.69
CA ILE A 127 5.23 -6.22 11.89
C ILE A 127 6.07 -4.94 11.69
N LEU A 128 7.40 -4.99 11.86
CA LEU A 128 8.27 -3.84 11.61
C LEU A 128 8.33 -3.45 10.13
N SER A 129 8.03 -4.37 9.21
CA SER A 129 7.91 -4.09 7.77
C SER A 129 7.00 -2.89 7.51
N GLN A 130 5.98 -2.70 8.35
CA GLN A 130 5.05 -1.57 8.23
C GLN A 130 5.70 -0.20 8.40
N LEU A 131 6.87 -0.09 9.05
CA LEU A 131 7.62 1.16 9.23
C LEU A 131 8.63 1.45 8.11
N TYR A 132 9.06 0.43 7.36
CA TYR A 132 10.17 0.55 6.39
C TYR A 132 9.73 0.45 4.93
N TYR A 133 8.53 -0.04 4.65
CA TYR A 133 7.96 -0.29 3.32
C TYR A 133 6.48 0.07 3.32
#